data_AF-A0A662TFM2-F1
#
_entry.id   AF-A0A662TFM2-F1
#
_cell.length_a   1.000
_cell.length_b   1.000
_cell.length_c   1.000
_cell.angle_alpha   90.00
_cell.angle_beta   90.00
_cell.angle_gamma   90.00
#
_symmetry.space_group_name_H-M   'P 1'
#
loop_
_entity.id
_entity.type
_entity.pdbx_description
1 polymer ?
#
loop_
_entity_poly.entity_id
_entity_poly.type
_entity_poly.pdbx_seq_one_letter_code
_entity_poly.pdbx_strand_id
1 'polypeptide(L)' 'MPPHKHCIICGKAIPPDQQFCSSKCEETYNRYQRKMMIERRIFYGMLVIAMFIFFILLIAYSH' A
#
# COMPACT_ATOMS: atom_id res chain seq x y z
N MET A 1 32.23 -10.16 7.58
CA MET A 1 31.66 -9.52 6.37
C MET A 1 30.99 -8.23 6.84
N PRO A 2 31.27 -7.07 6.22
CA PRO A 2 30.59 -5.83 6.59
C PRO A 2 29.07 -5.99 6.39
N PRO A 3 28.24 -5.34 7.23
CA PRO A 3 26.80 -5.38 7.08
C PRO A 3 26.42 -4.77 5.73
N HIS A 4 25.85 -5.59 4.85
CA HIS A 4 25.30 -5.17 3.56
C HIS A 4 23.80 -5.49 3.57
N LYS A 5 23.02 -4.61 2.94
CA LYS A 5 21.61 -4.86 2.69
C LYS A 5 21.42 -5.13 1.20
N HIS A 6 20.23 -5.58 0.83
CA HIS A 6 19.84 -5.71 -0.56
C HIS A 6 18.76 -4.67 -0.88
N CYS A 7 18.82 -4.09 -2.06
CA CYS A 7 17.80 -3.19 -2.57
C CYS A 7 16.44 -3.91 -2.57
N ILE A 8 15.43 -3.30 -1.97
CA ILE A 8 14.11 -3.92 -1.80
C ILE A 8 13.33 -4.13 -3.11
N ILE A 9 13.79 -3.50 -4.21
CA ILE A 9 13.15 -3.61 -5.53
C ILE A 9 13.83 -4.64 -6.44
N CYS A 10 15.17 -4.72 -6.43
CA CYS A 10 15.91 -5.54 -7.40
C CYS A 10 16.93 -6.50 -6.77
N GLY A 11 17.11 -6.47 -5.45
CA GLY A 11 18.01 -7.38 -4.74
C GLY A 11 19.50 -7.07 -4.87
N LYS A 12 19.91 -5.98 -5.53
CA LYS A 12 21.33 -5.60 -5.60
C LYS A 12 21.88 -5.26 -4.22
N ALA A 13 23.10 -5.70 -3.90
CA ALA A 13 23.79 -5.35 -2.66
C ALA A 13 24.01 -3.82 -2.56
N ILE A 14 23.66 -3.26 -1.41
CA ILE A 14 23.76 -1.83 -1.11
C ILE A 14 24.34 -1.60 0.29
N PRO A 15 24.92 -0.42 0.55
CA PRO A 15 25.33 0.01 1.88
C PRO A 15 24.16 -0.04 2.89
N PRO A 16 24.43 -0.28 4.18
CA PRO A 16 23.39 -0.49 5.20
C PRO A 16 22.56 0.77 5.52
N ASP A 17 23.09 1.95 5.20
CA ASP A 17 22.47 3.28 5.28
C ASP A 17 21.54 3.59 4.11
N GLN A 18 21.61 2.81 3.03
CA GLN A 18 20.76 2.98 1.85
C GLN A 18 19.66 1.91 1.79
N GLN A 19 18.55 2.26 1.14
CA GLN A 19 17.41 1.34 0.90
C GLN A 19 17.26 0.94 -0.57
N PHE A 20 17.76 1.77 -1.49
CA PHE A 20 17.63 1.58 -2.93
C PHE A 20 19.00 1.69 -3.59
N CYS A 21 19.23 0.89 -4.64
CA CYS A 21 20.49 0.96 -5.39
C CYS A 21 20.52 2.08 -6.45
N SER A 22 19.38 2.72 -6.74
CA SER A 22 19.26 3.80 -7.72
C SER A 22 17.95 4.56 -7.56
N SER A 23 17.90 5.79 -8.08
CA SER A 23 16.68 6.60 -8.18
C SER A 23 15.54 5.87 -8.89
N LYS A 24 15.85 5.09 -9.93
CA LYS A 24 14.86 4.25 -10.64
C LYS A 24 14.17 3.24 -9.71
N CYS A 25 14.92 2.61 -8.80
CA CYS A 25 14.33 1.68 -7.82
C CYS A 25 13.46 2.42 -6.81
N GLU A 26 13.91 3.58 -6.32
CA GLU A 26 13.13 4.41 -5.42
C GLU A 26 11.82 4.90 -6.05
N GLU A 27 11.86 5.40 -7.28
CA GLU A 27 10.67 5.82 -8.02
C GLU A 27 9.70 4.66 -8.25
N THR A 28 10.24 3.48 -8.55
CA THR A 28 9.44 2.26 -8.73
C THR A 28 8.72 1.91 -7.43
N TYR A 29 9.43 1.92 -6.30
CA TYR A 29 8.84 1.72 -4.98
C TYR A 29 7.75 2.76 -4.68
N ASN A 30 8.05 4.04 -4.87
CA ASN A 30 7.12 5.13 -4.61
C ASN A 30 5.85 5.03 -5.49
N ARG A 31 5.98 4.59 -6.74
CA ARG A 31 4.85 4.33 -7.62
C ARG A 31 3.98 3.19 -7.09
N TYR A 32 4.59 2.10 -6.64
CA TYR A 32 3.85 0.99 -6.02
C TYR A 32 3.15 1.43 -4.73
N GLN A 33 3.82 2.19 -3.87
CA GLN A 33 3.23 2.72 -2.64
C GLN A 33 2.03 3.62 -2.93
N ARG A 34 2.15 4.56 -3.87
CA ARG A 34 1.03 5.44 -4.27
C ARG A 34 -0.15 4.63 -4.80
N LYS A 35 0.10 3.63 -5.65
CA LYS A 35 -0.96 2.72 -6.12
C LYS A 35 -1.63 2.01 -4.95
N MET A 36 -0.86 1.40 -4.06
CA MET A 36 -1.41 0.71 -2.87
C MET A 36 -2.23 1.65 -1.98
N MET A 37 -1.81 2.91 -1.80
CA MET A 37 -2.58 3.89 -1.04
C MET A 37 -3.92 4.22 -1.69
N ILE A 38 -3.94 4.38 -3.02
CA ILE A 38 -5.18 4.63 -3.78
C ILE A 38 -6.11 3.42 -3.69
N GLU A 39 -5.61 2.21 -3.94
CA GLU A 39 -6.38 0.97 -3.84
C GLU A 39 -6.98 0.78 -2.44
N ARG A 40 -6.18 1.02 -1.39
CA ARG A 40 -6.67 0.97 -0.01
C ARG A 40 -7.78 1.99 0.25
N ARG A 41 -7.61 3.22 -0.24
CA ARG A 41 -8.61 4.28 -0.07
C ARG A 41 -9.94 3.92 -0.75
N ILE A 42 -9.87 3.36 -1.96
CA ILE A 42 -11.05 2.88 -2.69
C ILE A 42 -11.71 1.73 -1.92
N PHE A 43 -10.94 0.74 -1.48
CA PHE A 43 -11.45 -0.40 -0.72
C PHE A 43 -12.18 0.03 0.56
N TYR A 44 -11.57 0.89 1.38
CA TYR A 44 -12.21 1.41 2.59
C TYR A 44 -13.43 2.28 2.27
N GLY A 45 -13.38 3.07 1.19
CA GLY A 45 -14.55 3.84 0.73
C GLY A 45 -15.74 2.94 0.38
N MET A 46 -15.50 1.86 -0.38
CA MET A 46 -16.52 0.88 -0.72
C MET A 46 -17.07 0.16 0.51
N LEU A 47 -16.21 -0.18 1.48
CA LEU A 47 -16.61 -0.82 2.73
C LEU A 47 -17.56 0.08 3.54
N VAL A 48 -17.25 1.38 3.66
CA VAL A 48 -18.12 2.33 4.34
C VAL A 48 -19.47 2.45 3.65
N ILE A 49 -19.50 2.54 2.32
CA ILE A 49 -20.75 2.59 1.54
C ILE A 49 -21.59 1.32 1.76
N ALA A 50 -20.96 0.14 1.68
CA ALA A 50 -21.62 -1.13 1.90
C ALA A 50 -22.22 -1.25 3.31
N MET A 51 -21.47 -0.82 4.34
CA MET A 51 -21.99 -0.76 5.71
C MET A 51 -23.19 0.18 5.80
N PHE A 52 -23.13 1.35 5.17
CA PHE A 52 -24.22 2.32 5.19
C PHE A 52 -25.51 1.75 4.56
N ILE A 53 -25.39 1.11 3.40
CA ILE A 53 -26.51 0.42 2.74
C ILE A 53 -27.06 -0.68 3.65
N PHE A 54 -26.19 -1.50 4.22
CA PHE A 54 -26.59 -2.57 5.13
C PHE A 54 -27.37 -2.04 6.34
N PHE A 55 -26.91 -0.95 6.96
CA PHE A 55 -27.62 -0.30 8.07
C PHE A 55 -28.98 0.23 7.65
N ILE A 56 -29.11 0.87 6.48
CA ILE A 56 -30.40 1.36 5.97
C ILE A 56 -31.36 0.19 5.77
N LEU A 57 -30.90 -0.89 5.15
CA LEU A 57 -31.72 -2.09 4.96
C LEU A 57 -32.16 -2.69 6.30
N LEU A 58 -31.24 -2.83 7.26
CA LEU A 58 -31.57 -3.34 8.60
C LEU A 58 -32.68 -2.50 9.26
N ILE A 59 -32.55 -1.17 9.22
CA ILE A 59 -33.57 -0.28 9.78
C ILE A 59 -34.91 -0.48 9.06
N ALA A 60 -34.90 -0.54 7.73
CA ALA A 60 -36.09 -0.75 6.92
C ALA A 60 -36.80 -2.09 7.17
N TYR A 61 -36.06 -3.16 7.47
CA TYR A 61 -36.62 -4.48 7.80
C TYR A 61 -37.04 -4.62 9.27
N SER A 62 -36.55 -3.75 10.16
CA SER A 62 -36.88 -3.76 11.59
C SER A 62 -38.15 -2.99 11.96
N HIS A 63 -38.75 -2.29 10.99
CA HIS A 63 -39.94 -1.44 11.13
C HIS A 63 -41.14 -2.04 10.40
#